data_AF-X1AY61-F1
#
_entry.id   AF-X1AY61-F1
#
_cell.length_a   1.000
_cell.length_b   1.000
_cell.length_c   1.000
_cell.angle_alpha   90.00
_cell.angle_beta   90.00
_cell.angle_gamma   90.00
#
_symmetry.space_group_name_H-M   'P 1'
#
loop_
_entity.id
_entity.type
_entity.pdbx_description
1 polymer ?
#
loop_
_entity_poly.entity_id
_entity_poly.type
_entity_poly.pdbx_seq_one_letter_code
_entity_poly.pdbx_strand_id
1 'polypeptide(L)'
;MILTRINYYEHLHEPNYWEIRDVNLGYFNLIVGLNATGKTRLINIVTNFAKVLSKKTRKDGHWELEFKIWREEEINYKYELEIKKQIIQEEEISENGKVLLRRKKDKGEIFSKQSSKMIPFSPPKDELTLNVRRDVKEFPFLEDFIYWANNFHGYTFSGVRPNVIMVPGDSEALLENLHAVPYLFSKESQDEEMVNAIIKDFSHIGYPIEEIGVRIQEIPPHFRKVFMTMIKEKDLNCTTEQAQMSQGM
;
A
#
# COMPACT_ATOMS: atom_id res chain seq x y z
N MET A 1 -7.19 10.99 4.74
CA MET A 1 -5.84 11.36 5.19
C MET A 1 -4.88 11.24 4.02
N ILE A 2 -4.01 12.21 3.81
CA ILE A 2 -3.01 12.26 2.72
C ILE A 2 -1.63 12.44 3.34
N LEU A 3 -0.63 11.69 2.87
CA LEU A 3 0.77 11.84 3.28
C LEU A 3 1.38 13.05 2.58
N THR A 4 1.94 13.99 3.34
CA THR A 4 2.47 15.27 2.83
C THR A 4 3.97 15.44 3.04
N ARG A 5 4.57 14.74 4.00
CA ARG A 5 6.03 14.78 4.20
C ARG A 5 6.58 13.44 4.63
N ILE A 6 7.79 13.12 4.17
CA ILE A 6 8.53 11.92 4.53
C ILE A 6 9.99 12.29 4.83
N ASN A 7 10.43 11.91 6.02
CA ASN A 7 11.81 11.67 6.36
C ASN A 7 11.96 10.19 6.74
N TYR A 8 13.09 9.60 6.37
CA TYR A 8 13.38 8.20 6.70
C TYR A 8 14.88 7.98 6.81
N TYR A 9 15.28 7.14 7.76
CA TYR A 9 16.63 6.58 7.73
C TYR A 9 16.66 5.14 8.23
N GLU A 10 17.73 4.44 7.88
CA GLU A 10 18.07 3.12 8.38
C GLU A 10 19.55 3.05 8.71
N HIS A 11 19.93 2.10 9.59
CA HIS A 11 21.33 1.81 9.89
C HIS A 11 22.12 3.04 10.36
N LEU A 12 21.51 3.89 11.19
CA LEU A 12 22.17 5.06 11.77
C LEU A 12 23.45 4.64 12.51
N HIS A 13 24.57 5.28 12.17
CA HIS A 13 25.92 4.98 12.67
C HIS A 13 26.53 3.64 12.21
N GLU A 14 25.93 2.96 11.23
CA GLU A 14 26.48 1.73 10.63
C GLU A 14 26.97 2.03 9.19
N PRO A 15 27.91 1.25 8.62
CA PRO A 15 28.48 1.51 7.29
C PRO A 15 27.46 1.52 6.14
N ASN A 16 26.34 0.85 6.33
CA ASN A 16 25.21 0.77 5.39
C ASN A 16 24.11 1.80 5.71
N TYR A 17 24.45 2.88 6.43
CA TYR A 17 23.55 4.01 6.66
C TYR A 17 22.97 4.53 5.35
N TRP A 18 21.66 4.79 5.38
CA TRP A 18 20.97 5.42 4.26
C TRP A 18 19.78 6.22 4.75
N GLU A 19 19.49 7.32 4.05
CA GLU A 19 18.39 8.20 4.40
C GLU A 19 17.74 8.87 3.20
N ILE A 20 16.53 9.36 3.46
CA ILE A 20 15.79 10.34 2.67
C ILE A 20 15.36 11.46 3.61
N ARG A 21 15.58 12.69 3.18
CA ARG A 21 15.18 13.90 3.92
C ARG A 21 14.33 14.81 3.06
N ASP A 22 13.42 15.52 3.71
CA ASP A 22 12.64 16.64 3.21
C ASP A 22 11.85 16.33 1.92
N VAL A 23 11.32 15.11 1.83
CA VAL A 23 10.41 14.76 0.72
C VAL A 23 9.04 15.31 1.03
N ASN A 24 8.65 16.32 0.27
CA ASN A 24 7.31 16.91 0.32
C ASN A 24 6.45 16.30 -0.78
N LEU A 25 5.23 15.92 -0.44
CA LEU A 25 4.27 15.31 -1.34
C LEU A 25 3.01 16.19 -1.44
N GLY A 26 2.54 16.37 -2.67
CA GLY A 26 1.23 16.94 -2.97
C GLY A 26 0.17 15.86 -3.15
N TYR A 27 -0.99 16.26 -3.67
CA TYR A 27 -2.06 15.33 -4.02
C TYR A 27 -1.68 14.42 -5.21
N PHE A 28 -1.01 15.00 -6.21
CA PHE A 28 -0.41 14.30 -7.33
C PHE A 28 1.11 14.55 -7.32
N ASN A 29 1.89 13.49 -7.53
CA ASN A 29 3.34 13.55 -7.45
C ASN A 29 3.98 12.87 -8.66
N LEU A 30 5.01 13.49 -9.23
CA LEU A 30 5.88 12.90 -10.25
C LEU A 30 7.30 12.79 -9.68
N ILE A 31 7.76 11.56 -9.45
CA ILE A 31 9.09 11.30 -8.89
C ILE A 31 10.04 10.92 -10.02
N VAL A 32 10.94 11.84 -10.38
CA VAL A 32 11.92 11.67 -11.45
C VAL A 32 13.35 11.81 -10.93
N GLY A 33 14.30 11.21 -11.64
CA GLY A 33 15.71 11.23 -11.28
C GLY A 33 16.49 10.17 -12.06
N LEU A 34 17.82 10.24 -12.00
CA LEU A 34 18.71 9.27 -12.64
C LEU A 34 18.47 7.85 -12.09
N ASN A 35 18.96 6.83 -12.80
CA ASN A 35 18.89 5.46 -12.31
C ASN A 35 19.65 5.33 -10.99
N ALA A 36 19.18 4.44 -10.12
CA ALA A 36 19.75 4.17 -8.79
C ALA A 36 19.76 5.33 -7.77
N THR A 37 19.02 6.43 -7.99
CA THR A 37 18.92 7.54 -7.02
C THR A 37 17.90 7.31 -5.89
N GLY A 38 17.37 6.10 -5.73
CA GLY A 38 16.45 5.76 -4.63
C GLY A 38 14.96 5.94 -4.91
N LYS A 39 14.52 6.20 -6.16
CA LYS A 39 13.09 6.32 -6.52
C LYS A 39 12.25 5.11 -6.05
N THR A 40 12.65 3.91 -6.43
CA THR A 40 11.98 2.66 -6.00
C THR A 40 12.03 2.50 -4.48
N ARG A 41 13.12 2.95 -3.85
CA ARG A 41 13.29 2.86 -2.40
C ARG A 41 12.34 3.79 -1.66
N LEU A 42 12.13 5.02 -2.16
CA LEU A 42 11.12 5.94 -1.64
C LEU A 42 9.71 5.33 -1.66
N ILE A 43 9.31 4.75 -2.79
CA ILE A 43 8.01 4.06 -2.91
C ILE A 43 7.92 2.90 -1.91
N ASN A 44 9.01 2.13 -1.76
CA ASN A 44 9.06 1.03 -0.80
C ASN A 44 8.97 1.50 0.66
N ILE A 45 9.53 2.66 1.02
CA ILE A 45 9.44 3.21 2.40
C ILE A 45 7.98 3.46 2.77
N VAL A 46 7.22 4.13 1.89
CA VAL A 46 5.80 4.42 2.10
C VAL A 46 4.98 3.13 2.14
N THR A 47 5.23 2.24 1.17
CA THR A 47 4.56 0.94 1.09
C THR A 47 4.82 0.09 2.33
N ASN A 48 6.07 0.03 2.79
CA ASN A 48 6.45 -0.72 3.98
C ASN A 48 5.82 -0.13 5.23
N PHE A 49 5.76 1.21 5.35
CA PHE A 49 5.10 1.85 6.47
C PHE A 49 3.61 1.44 6.55
N ALA A 50 2.87 1.53 5.44
CA ALA A 50 1.49 1.07 5.39
C ALA A 50 1.34 -0.43 5.75
N LYS A 51 2.27 -1.28 5.29
CA LYS A 51 2.29 -2.71 5.63
C LYS A 51 2.63 -2.97 7.10
N VAL A 52 3.48 -2.15 7.71
CA VAL A 52 3.84 -2.21 9.13
C VAL A 52 2.63 -1.82 9.99
N LEU A 53 1.94 -0.73 9.65
CA LEU A 53 0.71 -0.33 10.33
C LEU A 53 -0.38 -1.40 10.24
N SER A 54 -0.56 -2.03 9.07
CA SER A 54 -1.57 -3.07 8.84
C SER A 54 -1.15 -4.49 9.30
N LYS A 55 -0.05 -4.63 10.04
CA LYS A 55 0.54 -5.92 10.48
C LYS A 55 0.88 -6.91 9.36
N LYS A 56 0.90 -6.49 8.10
CA LYS A 56 1.25 -7.35 6.95
C LYS A 56 2.74 -7.64 6.88
N THR A 57 3.58 -6.81 7.50
CA THR A 57 5.02 -7.02 7.55
C THR A 57 5.63 -6.44 8.83
N ARG A 58 6.86 -6.84 9.14
CA ARG A 58 7.68 -6.22 10.16
C ARG A 58 8.98 -5.77 9.50
N LYS A 59 9.31 -4.48 9.61
CA LYS A 59 10.49 -3.87 9.00
C LYS A 59 11.18 -2.96 10.00
N ASP A 60 12.51 -3.01 10.00
CA ASP A 60 13.33 -2.07 10.74
C ASP A 60 13.45 -0.75 9.96
N GLY A 61 13.68 0.34 10.68
CA GLY A 61 13.81 1.68 10.12
C GLY A 61 13.33 2.75 11.08
N HIS A 62 13.62 4.01 10.73
CA HIS A 62 13.05 5.19 11.37
C HIS A 62 12.23 5.95 10.33
N TRP A 63 10.95 6.13 10.62
CA TRP A 63 10.01 6.90 9.81
C TRP A 63 9.62 8.15 10.58
N GLU A 64 9.65 9.29 9.90
CA GLU A 64 9.02 10.51 10.33
C GLU A 64 8.13 11.00 9.19
N LEU A 65 6.81 10.98 9.43
CA LEU A 65 5.80 11.17 8.40
C LEU A 65 4.82 12.24 8.86
N GLU A 66 4.46 13.14 7.95
CA GLU A 66 3.40 14.13 8.18
C GLU A 66 2.21 13.83 7.28
N PHE A 67 1.01 13.94 7.84
CA PHE A 67 -0.24 13.70 7.14
C PHE A 67 -1.21 14.86 7.33
N LYS A 68 -2.03 15.09 6.30
CA LYS A 68 -3.15 16.04 6.35
C LYS A 68 -4.50 15.34 6.21
N ILE A 69 -5.47 15.78 6.99
CA ILE A 69 -6.87 15.40 6.83
C ILE A 69 -7.70 16.66 6.61
N TRP A 70 -8.46 16.67 5.52
CA TRP A 70 -9.47 17.68 5.24
C TRP A 70 -10.82 17.18 5.76
N ARG A 71 -11.26 17.68 6.92
CA ARG A 71 -12.63 17.49 7.45
C ARG A 71 -13.33 18.86 7.49
N GLU A 72 -14.13 19.13 8.53
CA GLU A 72 -14.63 20.48 8.83
C GLU A 72 -13.48 21.47 9.08
N GLU A 73 -12.37 21.00 9.66
CA GLU A 73 -11.12 21.74 9.86
C GLU A 73 -9.93 20.94 9.30
N GLU A 74 -8.83 21.64 9.01
CA GLU A 74 -7.55 21.02 8.61
C GLU A 74 -6.86 20.43 9.84
N ILE A 75 -6.61 19.12 9.79
CA ILE A 75 -5.88 18.40 10.85
C ILE A 75 -4.52 17.98 10.30
N ASN A 76 -3.45 18.36 10.99
CA ASN A 76 -2.08 17.96 10.69
C ASN A 76 -1.62 16.90 11.70
N TYR A 77 -1.35 15.69 11.23
CA TYR A 77 -0.73 14.65 12.03
C TYR A 77 0.77 14.54 11.74
N LYS A 78 1.56 14.29 12.77
CA LYS A 78 2.93 13.78 12.64
C LYS A 78 3.02 12.42 13.32
N TYR A 79 3.59 11.45 12.61
CA TYR A 79 3.88 10.11 13.13
C TYR A 79 5.39 9.86 13.00
N GLU A 80 6.05 9.70 14.14
CA GLU A 80 7.42 9.23 14.25
C GLU A 80 7.45 7.79 14.80
N LEU A 81 8.20 6.90 14.13
CA LEU A 81 8.29 5.49 14.46
C LEU A 81 9.71 4.98 14.24
N GLU A 82 10.32 4.40 15.27
CA GLU A 82 11.60 3.70 15.16
C GLU A 82 11.44 2.23 15.54
N ILE A 83 11.80 1.35 14.61
CA ILE A 83 11.87 -0.10 14.82
C ILE A 83 13.30 -0.56 14.57
N LYS A 84 13.89 -1.22 15.58
CA LYS A 84 15.24 -1.79 15.49
C LYS A 84 15.24 -3.22 16.00
N LYS A 85 15.76 -4.15 15.21
CA LYS A 85 15.74 -5.60 15.49
C LYS A 85 14.32 -6.06 15.84
N GLN A 86 13.33 -5.57 15.09
CA GLN A 86 11.91 -5.90 15.26
C GLN A 86 11.31 -5.46 16.61
N ILE A 87 12.00 -4.57 17.33
CA ILE A 87 11.55 -3.99 18.60
C ILE A 87 11.31 -2.51 18.37
N ILE A 88 10.14 -2.04 18.83
CA ILE A 88 9.77 -0.63 18.79
C ILE A 88 10.63 0.12 19.81
N GLN A 89 11.49 1.00 19.32
CA GLN A 89 12.33 1.85 20.16
C GLN A 89 11.54 3.10 20.56
N GLU A 90 10.92 3.76 19.57
CA GLU A 90 10.16 4.99 19.73
C GLU A 90 8.90 4.96 18.86
N GLU A 91 7.81 5.50 19.37
CA GLU A 91 6.54 5.67 18.66
C GLU A 91 5.88 6.94 19.21
N GLU A 92 5.74 7.97 18.37
CA GLU A 92 5.11 9.24 18.73
C GLU A 92 4.09 9.64 17.66
N ILE A 93 2.89 10.01 18.10
CA ILE A 93 1.85 10.60 17.25
C ILE A 93 1.46 11.94 17.86
N SER A 94 1.41 12.98 17.03
CA SER A 94 0.91 14.30 17.42
C SER A 94 -0.09 14.83 16.41
N GLU A 95 -1.04 15.63 16.90
CA GLU A 95 -2.10 16.30 16.15
C GLU A 95 -1.96 17.81 16.36
N ASN A 96 -1.76 18.58 15.29
CA ASN A 96 -1.57 20.03 15.33
C ASN A 96 -0.52 20.46 16.39
N GLY A 97 0.55 19.67 16.53
CA GLY A 97 1.63 19.88 17.51
C GLY A 97 1.34 19.37 18.93
N LYS A 98 0.13 18.90 19.22
CA LYS A 98 -0.22 18.29 20.50
C LYS A 98 0.04 16.79 20.47
N VAL A 99 0.86 16.30 21.40
CA VAL A 99 1.17 14.86 21.52
C VAL A 99 -0.08 14.09 21.94
N LEU A 100 -0.41 13.04 21.18
CA LEU A 100 -1.50 12.11 21.45
C LEU A 100 -1.00 10.72 21.86
N LEU A 101 0.18 10.33 21.39
CA LEU A 101 0.85 9.09 21.78
C LEU A 101 2.33 9.39 21.91
N ARG A 102 2.94 8.93 22.99
CA ARG A 102 4.40 8.85 23.10
C ARG A 102 4.77 7.56 23.78
N ARG A 103 5.66 6.80 23.17
CA ARG A 103 6.17 5.54 23.69
C ARG A 103 7.68 5.48 23.49
N LYS A 104 8.38 5.01 24.52
CA LYS A 104 9.77 4.57 24.45
C LYS A 104 9.87 3.14 24.96
N LYS A 105 10.25 2.23 24.08
CA LYS A 105 10.36 0.78 24.34
C LYS A 105 9.06 0.19 24.93
N ASP A 106 9.07 -0.11 26.23
CA ASP A 106 8.03 -0.81 26.99
C ASP A 106 7.18 0.13 27.87
N LYS A 107 7.38 1.45 27.76
CA LYS A 107 6.59 2.45 28.47
C LYS A 107 6.05 3.48 27.49
N GLY A 108 4.79 3.84 27.67
CA GLY A 108 4.19 4.92 26.90
C GLY A 108 3.05 5.60 27.61
N GLU A 109 2.61 6.70 27.03
CA GLU A 109 1.44 7.45 27.41
C GLU A 109 0.61 7.70 26.16
N ILE A 110 -0.71 7.56 26.28
CA ILE A 110 -1.65 7.78 25.18
C ILE A 110 -2.80 8.67 25.65
N PHE A 111 -3.24 9.60 24.80
CA PHE A 111 -4.32 10.52 25.09
C PHE A 111 -5.67 9.78 24.99
N SER A 112 -6.38 9.68 26.11
CA SER A 112 -7.74 9.16 26.14
C SER A 112 -8.73 10.29 25.90
N LYS A 113 -9.56 10.16 24.84
CA LYS A 113 -10.61 11.12 24.52
C LYS A 113 -11.68 11.17 25.61
N GLN A 114 -11.98 10.03 26.24
CA GLN A 114 -13.00 9.93 27.29
C GLN A 114 -12.59 10.68 28.55
N SER A 115 -11.34 10.52 29.00
CA SER A 115 -10.86 11.20 30.21
C SER A 115 -10.21 12.55 29.94
N SER A 116 -10.02 12.92 28.66
CA SER A 116 -9.30 14.13 28.22
C SER A 116 -7.91 14.28 28.82
N LYS A 117 -7.19 13.17 29.00
CA LYS A 117 -5.89 13.11 29.69
C LYS A 117 -4.97 12.08 29.04
N MET A 118 -3.67 12.27 29.21
CA MET A 118 -2.68 11.22 28.94
C MET A 118 -2.81 10.12 30.00
N ILE A 119 -2.87 8.87 29.56
CA ILE A 119 -2.89 7.70 30.42
C ILE A 119 -1.65 6.83 30.17
N PRO A 120 -0.92 6.43 31.23
CA PRO A 120 0.25 5.58 31.08
C PRO A 120 -0.17 4.15 30.71
N PHE A 121 0.66 3.47 29.94
CA PHE A 121 0.50 2.07 29.59
C PHE A 121 1.84 1.36 29.36
N SER A 122 1.81 0.03 29.36
CA SER A 122 2.97 -0.83 29.12
C SER A 122 2.69 -1.76 27.92
N PRO A 123 3.08 -1.37 26.70
CA PRO A 123 2.85 -2.19 25.50
C PRO A 123 3.84 -3.36 25.35
N PRO A 124 3.45 -4.42 24.62
CA PRO A 124 4.40 -5.44 24.15
C PRO A 124 5.49 -4.81 23.27
N LYS A 125 6.73 -5.31 23.37
CA LYS A 125 7.91 -4.70 22.73
C LYS A 125 7.90 -4.72 21.19
N ASP A 126 7.18 -5.67 20.60
CA ASP A 126 7.16 -5.97 19.17
C ASP A 126 5.81 -5.65 18.48
N GLU A 127 4.87 -5.03 19.20
CA GLU A 127 3.55 -4.66 18.67
C GLU A 127 3.33 -3.15 18.79
N LEU A 128 2.91 -2.51 17.68
CA LEU A 128 2.60 -1.06 17.66
C LEU A 128 1.45 -0.73 18.60
N THR A 129 1.40 0.51 19.10
CA THR A 129 0.32 0.90 20.02
C THR A 129 -1.05 0.83 19.33
N LEU A 130 -1.14 1.25 18.06
CA LEU A 130 -2.36 1.16 17.24
C LEU A 130 -2.91 -0.28 17.10
N ASN A 131 -2.04 -1.25 17.30
CA ASN A 131 -2.30 -2.67 17.12
C ASN A 131 -2.75 -3.38 18.41
N VAL A 132 -2.60 -2.73 19.56
CA VAL A 132 -2.96 -3.26 20.88
C VAL A 132 -3.97 -2.37 21.64
N ARG A 133 -4.09 -1.09 21.29
CA ARG A 133 -4.96 -0.10 21.94
C ARG A 133 -6.00 0.46 20.97
N ARG A 134 -6.81 -0.41 20.38
CA ARG A 134 -7.77 -0.07 19.31
C ARG A 134 -9.21 0.20 19.79
N ASP A 135 -9.37 0.72 21.02
CA ASP A 135 -10.71 1.15 21.46
C ASP A 135 -11.07 2.46 20.74
N VAL A 136 -12.02 2.39 19.80
CA VAL A 136 -12.43 3.53 18.96
C VAL A 136 -13.01 4.67 19.78
N LYS A 137 -13.68 4.38 20.92
CA LYS A 137 -14.24 5.43 21.76
C LYS A 137 -13.15 6.13 22.57
N GLU A 138 -12.12 5.40 22.96
CA GLU A 138 -11.03 5.93 23.78
C GLU A 138 -9.93 6.61 22.95
N PHE A 139 -9.53 6.00 21.82
CA PHE A 139 -8.40 6.41 20.98
C PHE A 139 -8.77 6.54 19.49
N PRO A 140 -9.77 7.36 19.12
CA PRO A 140 -10.28 7.41 17.75
C PRO A 140 -9.24 7.85 16.71
N PHE A 141 -8.22 8.62 17.09
CA PHE A 141 -7.17 9.08 16.19
C PHE A 141 -6.34 7.93 15.57
N LEU A 142 -6.30 6.77 16.23
CA LEU A 142 -5.60 5.59 15.70
C LEU A 142 -6.31 5.01 14.46
N GLU A 143 -7.64 5.16 14.37
CA GLU A 143 -8.41 4.67 13.23
C GLU A 143 -8.07 5.41 11.94
N ASP A 144 -7.65 6.68 12.01
CA ASP A 144 -7.23 7.43 10.82
C ASP A 144 -5.98 6.80 10.16
N PHE A 145 -5.02 6.35 10.97
CA PHE A 145 -3.82 5.66 10.50
C PHE A 145 -4.12 4.25 9.99
N ILE A 146 -4.99 3.51 10.69
CA ILE A 146 -5.41 2.17 10.27
C ILE A 146 -6.18 2.24 8.96
N TYR A 147 -7.12 3.18 8.86
CA TYR A 147 -7.89 3.41 7.64
C TYR A 147 -6.96 3.77 6.48
N TRP A 148 -6.02 4.70 6.68
CA TRP A 148 -5.05 5.05 5.65
C TRP A 148 -4.20 3.86 5.22
N ALA A 149 -3.68 3.07 6.17
CA ALA A 149 -2.83 1.92 5.89
C ALA A 149 -3.57 0.81 5.13
N ASN A 150 -4.84 0.56 5.48
CA ASN A 150 -5.66 -0.48 4.84
C ASN A 150 -6.15 -0.07 3.44
N ASN A 151 -6.27 1.22 3.16
CA ASN A 151 -6.65 1.77 1.86
C ASN A 151 -5.44 2.22 1.03
N PHE A 152 -4.23 1.95 1.49
CA PHE A 152 -3.02 2.18 0.71
C PHE A 152 -2.84 1.03 -0.28
N HIS A 153 -2.77 1.36 -1.57
CA HIS A 153 -2.51 0.40 -2.63
C HIS A 153 -1.26 0.81 -3.41
N GLY A 154 -0.23 -0.03 -3.35
CA GLY A 154 1.01 0.15 -4.12
C GLY A 154 1.02 -0.79 -5.32
N TYR A 155 0.98 -0.23 -6.54
CA TYR A 155 1.07 -1.00 -7.78
C TYR A 155 2.45 -0.81 -8.42
N THR A 156 3.10 -1.91 -8.80
CA THR A 156 4.36 -1.88 -9.55
C THR A 156 4.11 -2.41 -10.95
N PHE A 157 4.05 -1.50 -11.93
CA PHE A 157 3.85 -1.85 -13.33
C PHE A 157 5.15 -2.29 -14.03
N SER A 158 6.31 -2.06 -13.42
CA SER A 158 7.58 -2.54 -13.97
C SER A 158 7.74 -4.04 -13.77
N GLY A 159 8.08 -4.75 -14.85
CA GLY A 159 8.36 -6.18 -14.80
C GLY A 159 7.13 -7.08 -14.83
N VAL A 160 5.93 -6.53 -15.06
CA VAL A 160 4.76 -7.34 -15.44
C VAL A 160 5.06 -7.98 -16.79
N ARG A 161 5.11 -9.31 -16.79
CA ARG A 161 5.34 -10.10 -17.99
C ARG A 161 4.06 -10.84 -18.36
N PRO A 162 3.54 -10.67 -19.59
CA PRO A 162 2.32 -11.33 -20.02
C PRO A 162 2.41 -12.86 -19.99
N ASN A 163 3.61 -13.42 -20.14
CA ASN A 163 3.86 -14.86 -20.05
C ASN A 163 3.98 -15.40 -18.61
N VAL A 164 3.95 -14.55 -17.58
CA VAL A 164 3.91 -14.99 -16.17
C VAL A 164 2.46 -15.03 -15.73
N ILE A 165 1.95 -16.25 -15.58
CA ILE A 165 0.58 -16.49 -15.13
C ILE A 165 0.61 -16.91 -13.67
N MET A 166 -0.13 -16.19 -12.83
CA MET A 166 -0.26 -16.56 -11.42
C MET A 166 -1.40 -17.56 -11.24
N VAL A 167 -1.12 -18.65 -10.52
CA VAL A 167 -2.15 -19.54 -10.00
C VAL A 167 -2.53 -19.03 -8.61
N PRO A 168 -3.77 -18.58 -8.38
CA PRO A 168 -4.20 -18.07 -7.08
C PRO A 168 -4.06 -19.15 -6.02
N GLY A 169 -3.33 -18.84 -4.94
CA GLY A 169 -3.29 -19.64 -3.72
C GLY A 169 -4.07 -18.98 -2.60
N ASP A 170 -3.67 -17.75 -2.25
CA ASP A 170 -4.26 -16.95 -1.17
C ASP A 170 -4.90 -15.67 -1.72
N SER A 171 -6.07 -15.29 -1.19
CA SER A 171 -6.89 -14.20 -1.72
C SER A 171 -6.39 -12.80 -1.37
N GLU A 172 -5.66 -12.62 -0.26
CA GLU A 172 -5.19 -11.30 0.18
C GLU A 172 -4.01 -10.76 -0.64
N ALA A 173 -3.22 -11.65 -1.26
CA ALA A 173 -2.06 -11.29 -2.07
C ALA A 173 -2.40 -10.82 -3.50
N LEU A 174 -3.70 -10.81 -3.85
CA LEU A 174 -4.15 -10.63 -5.23
C LEU A 174 -4.19 -9.16 -5.66
N LEU A 175 -4.65 -8.25 -4.79
CA LEU A 175 -4.90 -6.86 -5.20
C LEU A 175 -3.62 -6.05 -5.49
N GLU A 176 -2.52 -6.33 -4.80
CA GLU A 176 -1.25 -5.63 -5.03
C GLU A 176 -0.38 -6.31 -6.12
N ASN A 177 -0.80 -7.46 -6.65
CA ASN A 177 -0.06 -8.20 -7.66
C ASN A 177 -0.77 -8.16 -9.01
N LEU A 178 -0.20 -7.44 -9.97
CA LEU A 178 -0.78 -7.30 -11.30
C LEU A 178 -0.91 -8.64 -12.05
N HIS A 179 -0.14 -9.68 -11.70
CA HIS A 179 -0.33 -11.02 -12.25
C HIS A 179 -1.62 -11.72 -11.78
N ALA A 180 -2.29 -11.17 -10.76
CA ALA A 180 -3.58 -11.65 -10.27
C ALA A 180 -4.77 -11.10 -11.05
N VAL A 181 -4.59 -10.06 -11.86
CA VAL A 181 -5.66 -9.38 -12.60
C VAL A 181 -6.53 -10.37 -13.40
N PRO A 182 -5.98 -11.34 -14.15
CA PRO A 182 -6.80 -12.32 -14.88
C PRO A 182 -7.74 -13.11 -13.97
N TYR A 183 -7.29 -13.48 -12.78
CA TYR A 183 -8.12 -14.18 -11.80
C TYR A 183 -9.17 -13.27 -11.18
N LEU A 184 -8.79 -12.05 -10.79
CA LEU A 184 -9.74 -11.08 -10.24
C LEU A 184 -10.84 -10.75 -11.26
N PHE A 185 -10.45 -10.46 -12.50
CA PHE A 185 -11.37 -10.21 -13.59
C PHE A 185 -12.28 -11.41 -13.86
N SER A 186 -11.80 -12.65 -13.73
CA SER A 186 -12.64 -13.85 -13.92
C SER A 186 -13.82 -13.97 -12.94
N LYS A 187 -13.73 -13.34 -11.77
CA LYS A 187 -14.83 -13.32 -10.79
C LYS A 187 -15.94 -12.37 -11.19
N GLU A 188 -15.58 -11.30 -11.87
CA GLU A 188 -16.45 -10.19 -12.22
C GLU A 188 -16.73 -10.12 -13.74
N SER A 189 -16.22 -11.06 -14.55
CA SER A 189 -16.31 -10.98 -16.01
C SER A 189 -17.74 -11.13 -16.57
N GLN A 190 -18.71 -11.41 -15.71
CA GLN A 190 -20.14 -11.45 -16.05
C GLN A 190 -20.85 -10.11 -15.73
N ASP A 191 -20.17 -9.18 -15.06
CA ASP A 191 -20.66 -7.83 -14.83
C ASP A 191 -20.46 -7.00 -16.10
N GLU A 192 -21.54 -6.83 -16.86
CA GLU A 192 -21.54 -6.05 -18.10
C GLU A 192 -21.18 -4.58 -17.88
N GLU A 193 -21.51 -3.98 -16.73
CA GLU A 193 -21.17 -2.58 -16.44
C GLU A 193 -19.65 -2.44 -16.28
N MET A 194 -19.05 -3.33 -15.49
CA MET A 194 -17.59 -3.35 -15.30
C MET A 194 -16.85 -3.66 -16.61
N VAL A 195 -17.30 -4.65 -17.38
CA VAL A 195 -16.67 -5.01 -18.68
C VAL A 195 -16.73 -3.82 -19.64
N ASN A 196 -17.88 -3.15 -19.75
CA ASN A 196 -18.02 -1.97 -20.61
C ASN A 196 -17.17 -0.79 -20.14
N ALA A 197 -17.02 -0.61 -18.82
CA ALA A 197 -16.11 0.40 -18.26
C ALA A 197 -14.65 0.12 -18.67
N ILE A 198 -14.19 -1.13 -18.57
CA ILE A 198 -12.83 -1.52 -18.99
C ILE A 198 -12.63 -1.25 -20.49
N ILE A 199 -13.58 -1.65 -21.35
CA ILE A 199 -13.51 -1.41 -22.81
C ILE A 199 -13.41 0.10 -23.12
N LYS A 200 -14.16 0.92 -22.37
CA LYS A 200 -14.14 2.38 -22.51
C LYS A 200 -12.79 2.96 -22.07
N ASP A 201 -12.23 2.46 -20.97
CA ASP A 201 -10.91 2.90 -20.48
C ASP A 201 -9.79 2.57 -21.46
N PHE A 202 -9.81 1.36 -22.03
CA PHE A 202 -8.93 0.96 -23.13
C PHE A 202 -9.01 1.91 -24.32
N SER A 203 -10.22 2.28 -24.73
CA SER A 203 -10.43 3.28 -25.79
C SER A 203 -9.90 4.67 -25.40
N HIS A 204 -10.06 5.07 -24.13
CA HIS A 204 -9.61 6.37 -23.62
C HIS A 204 -8.09 6.51 -23.60
N ILE A 205 -7.36 5.43 -23.31
CA ILE A 205 -5.89 5.41 -23.35
C ILE A 205 -5.32 5.20 -24.76
N GLY A 206 -6.16 5.18 -25.80
CA GLY A 206 -5.76 5.06 -27.19
C GLY A 206 -5.57 3.63 -27.69
N TYR A 207 -6.13 2.63 -26.99
CA TYR A 207 -6.03 1.22 -27.34
C TYR A 207 -7.44 0.60 -27.45
N PRO A 208 -8.20 0.90 -28.52
CA PRO A 208 -9.60 0.53 -28.61
C PRO A 208 -9.78 -0.98 -28.85
N ILE A 209 -10.53 -1.62 -27.96
CA ILE A 209 -10.92 -3.03 -28.06
C ILE A 209 -12.43 -3.17 -28.30
N GLU A 210 -12.84 -4.28 -28.90
CA GLU A 210 -14.24 -4.72 -29.04
C GLU A 210 -14.68 -5.57 -27.85
N GLU A 211 -13.77 -6.42 -27.35
CA GLU A 211 -14.08 -7.44 -26.36
C GLU A 211 -12.88 -7.65 -25.42
N ILE A 212 -13.19 -7.94 -24.16
CA ILE A 212 -12.25 -8.45 -23.16
C ILE A 212 -12.88 -9.64 -22.44
N GLY A 213 -12.10 -10.68 -22.18
CA GLY A 213 -12.57 -11.89 -21.51
C GLY A 213 -11.47 -12.60 -20.73
N VAL A 214 -11.84 -13.69 -20.06
CA VAL A 214 -10.89 -14.59 -19.39
C VAL A 214 -11.05 -15.99 -19.93
N ARG A 215 -9.94 -16.55 -20.39
CA ARG A 215 -9.82 -17.97 -20.70
C ARG A 215 -9.33 -18.73 -19.48
N ILE A 216 -10.06 -19.79 -19.11
CA ILE A 216 -9.69 -20.67 -18.00
C ILE A 216 -9.15 -21.98 -18.58
N GLN A 217 -7.94 -22.35 -18.18
CA GLN A 217 -7.32 -23.61 -18.56
C GLN A 217 -7.05 -24.46 -17.32
N GLU A 218 -7.40 -25.74 -17.35
CA GLU A 218 -7.09 -26.70 -16.29
C GLU A 218 -5.79 -27.44 -16.63
N ILE A 219 -4.82 -27.40 -15.71
CA ILE A 219 -3.51 -28.05 -15.90
C ILE A 219 -3.39 -29.31 -15.00
N PRO A 220 -3.17 -30.51 -15.58
CA PRO A 220 -2.88 -31.75 -14.85
C PRO A 220 -1.55 -31.68 -14.07
N PRO A 221 -1.32 -32.53 -13.05
CA PRO A 221 -2.19 -33.61 -12.57
C PRO A 221 -3.17 -33.19 -11.45
N HIS A 222 -3.08 -31.96 -10.95
CA HIS A 222 -3.91 -31.47 -9.84
C HIS A 222 -5.06 -30.55 -10.27
N PHE A 223 -5.37 -30.48 -11.58
CA PHE A 223 -6.40 -29.62 -12.18
C PHE A 223 -6.39 -28.18 -11.64
N ARG A 224 -5.19 -27.58 -11.56
CA ARG A 224 -5.08 -26.18 -11.17
C ARG A 224 -5.64 -25.32 -12.30
N LYS A 225 -6.59 -24.44 -11.95
CA LYS A 225 -7.16 -23.46 -12.88
C LYS A 225 -6.18 -22.33 -13.10
N VAL A 226 -5.88 -22.08 -14.36
CA VAL A 226 -5.05 -20.99 -14.85
C VAL A 226 -5.95 -20.01 -15.58
N PHE A 227 -5.81 -18.73 -15.24
CA PHE A 227 -6.65 -17.65 -15.75
C PHE A 227 -5.78 -16.79 -16.66
N MET A 228 -6.25 -16.58 -17.89
CA MET A 228 -5.55 -15.76 -18.89
C MET A 228 -6.51 -14.74 -19.46
N THR A 229 -6.12 -13.47 -19.45
CA THR A 229 -6.89 -12.43 -20.12
C THR A 229 -6.83 -12.63 -21.64
N MET A 230 -7.91 -12.33 -22.32
CA MET A 230 -7.98 -12.26 -23.77
C MET A 230 -8.66 -10.96 -24.18
N ILE A 231 -8.19 -10.35 -25.28
CA ILE A 231 -8.79 -9.15 -25.84
C ILE A 231 -9.01 -9.33 -27.34
N LYS A 232 -9.98 -8.59 -27.88
CA LYS A 232 -10.15 -8.41 -29.32
C LYS A 232 -10.01 -6.95 -29.65
N GLU A 233 -8.93 -6.58 -30.33
CA GLU A 233 -8.68 -5.21 -30.79
C GLU A 233 -9.63 -4.86 -31.97
N LYS A 234 -10.04 -3.60 -32.11
CA LYS A 234 -10.98 -3.19 -33.18
C LYS A 234 -10.44 -3.36 -34.59
N ASP A 235 -9.13 -3.31 -34.76
CA ASP A 235 -8.44 -3.38 -36.05
C ASP A 235 -7.94 -4.79 -36.38
N LEU A 236 -8.13 -5.76 -35.48
CA LEU A 236 -7.74 -7.15 -35.68
C LEU A 236 -8.95 -8.08 -35.76
N ASN A 237 -8.90 -9.03 -36.70
CA ASN A 237 -9.92 -10.07 -36.84
C ASN A 237 -9.77 -11.22 -35.85
N CYS A 238 -8.70 -11.24 -35.04
CA CYS A 238 -8.40 -12.30 -34.10
C CYS A 238 -8.34 -11.77 -32.66
N THR A 239 -8.51 -12.70 -31.72
CA THR A 239 -8.30 -12.46 -30.30
C THR A 239 -6.81 -12.60 -29.97
N THR A 240 -6.30 -11.70 -29.14
CA THR A 240 -4.94 -11.76 -28.57
C THR A 240 -5.02 -12.31 -27.15
N GLU A 241 -4.38 -13.45 -26.90
CA GLU A 241 -4.29 -14.02 -25.55
C GLU A 241 -3.16 -13.36 -24.74
N GLN A 242 -3.27 -13.35 -23.41
CA GLN A 242 -2.30 -12.73 -22.51
C GLN A 242 -0.85 -13.07 -22.85
N ALA A 243 -0.51 -14.34 -23.06
CA ALA A 243 0.87 -14.73 -23.36
C ALA A 243 1.44 -14.15 -24.68
N GLN A 244 0.57 -13.67 -25.56
CA GLN A 244 0.89 -13.05 -26.85
C GLN A 244 0.89 -11.52 -26.79
N MET A 245 0.39 -10.92 -25.71
CA MET A 245 0.38 -9.47 -25.53
C MET A 245 1.80 -8.93 -25.36
N SER A 246 2.01 -7.68 -25.79
CA SER A 246 3.22 -6.93 -25.49
C SER A 246 3.30 -6.58 -24.01
N GLN A 247 4.51 -6.44 -23.46
CA GLN A 247 4.70 -5.93 -22.09
C GLN A 247 4.25 -4.47 -21.91
N GLY A 248 4.09 -3.73 -23.01
CA GLY A 248 3.61 -2.34 -22.99
C GLY A 248 2.08 -2.21 -22.99
N MET A 249 1.36 -3.33 -22.95
CA MET A 249 -0.10 -3.41 -22.92
C MET A 249 -0.60 -3.74 -21.52
#